data_AF-A0A164UR49-F1
#
_entry.id   AF-A0A164UR49-F1
#
_cell.length_a   1.000
_cell.length_b   1.000
_cell.length_c   1.000
_cell.angle_alpha   90.00
_cell.angle_beta   90.00
_cell.angle_gamma   90.00
#
_symmetry.space_group_name_H-M   'P 1'
#
loop_
_entity.id
_entity.type
_entity.pdbx_description
1 polymer ?
#
loop_
_entity_poly.entity_id
_entity_poly.type
_entity_poly.pdbx_seq_one_letter_code
_entity_poly.pdbx_strand_id
1 'polypeptide(L)'
;MIIGADKKDPIVESLDGIPDEAPPSYDSPPVQYQISPEKQANIYQSSTTSIAGPSTPRPQSASSSGGSFRNAAAWFSFGAQSRTDREVKTTVLGLVRDVVKQPSSPAGVSILQSCAEACRVRGLPFQSIMQEKSMEGHTPLYWAIIKRDTSVSLTSENSEVGVIDMLLSFPLTEATRSEACQACLLQSDEELFQRLRRSPGWAKLSGSDDMLLGELPDDRIIVQNDKLDDDNGSFAVNFHIPHFQKRMRISHLINEEFIARGRMWSLSFWVNTTRNLGSWHLSLKLKEHSAPTHVNSRILVAGPKDSGGQKRQPISIPLRTSHSPLTPSVWDGLSVALEDSSRGASLQYDGCSYINPDGSLDVVLQVSLKRSDGECHIM
;
A
#
# COMPACT_ATOMS: atom_id res chain seq x y z
N MET A 1 -19.14 47.75 -43.54
CA MET A 1 -19.45 46.52 -44.28
C MET A 1 -19.93 45.50 -43.25
N ILE A 2 -21.25 45.33 -43.16
CA ILE A 2 -21.92 44.60 -42.09
C ILE A 2 -22.25 43.21 -42.65
N ILE A 3 -21.73 42.15 -42.05
CA ILE A 3 -22.07 40.77 -42.39
C ILE A 3 -22.84 40.21 -41.20
N GLY A 4 -24.16 40.06 -41.38
CA GLY A 4 -25.05 39.37 -40.46
C GLY A 4 -24.90 37.86 -40.62
N ALA A 5 -24.75 37.16 -39.50
CA ALA A 5 -24.80 35.71 -39.44
C ALA A 5 -26.13 35.28 -38.83
N ASP A 6 -26.88 34.53 -39.64
CA ASP A 6 -28.18 33.95 -39.34
C ASP A 6 -28.04 32.84 -38.29
N LYS A 7 -28.92 32.87 -37.27
CA LYS A 7 -28.95 31.91 -36.16
C LYS A 7 -30.06 30.90 -36.44
N LYS A 8 -29.69 29.66 -36.73
CA LYS A 8 -30.63 28.55 -36.99
C LYS A 8 -30.60 27.61 -35.80
N ASP A 9 -31.66 27.63 -35.00
CA ASP A 9 -31.85 26.72 -33.86
C ASP A 9 -32.31 25.33 -34.35
N PRO A 10 -31.81 24.22 -33.77
CA PRO A 10 -32.35 22.90 -34.03
C PRO A 10 -33.52 22.57 -33.10
N ILE A 11 -34.59 22.08 -33.73
CA ILE A 11 -35.78 21.48 -33.13
C ILE A 11 -35.36 20.17 -32.44
N VAL A 12 -35.62 20.05 -31.14
CA VAL A 12 -35.47 18.79 -30.38
C VAL A 12 -36.86 18.20 -30.20
N GLU A 13 -37.11 17.07 -30.84
CA GLU A 13 -38.28 16.22 -30.65
C GLU A 13 -38.30 15.62 -29.24
N SER A 14 -39.40 15.84 -28.55
CA SER A 14 -39.77 15.19 -27.28
C SER A 14 -40.21 13.75 -27.53
N LEU A 15 -39.48 12.79 -26.98
CA LEU A 15 -39.89 11.38 -26.90
C LEU A 15 -40.37 11.09 -25.47
N ASP A 16 -41.69 10.95 -25.36
CA ASP A 16 -42.42 10.51 -24.19
C ASP A 16 -42.13 9.04 -23.82
N GLY A 17 -42.13 8.78 -22.51
CA GLY A 17 -42.81 7.60 -21.94
C GLY A 17 -42.02 6.31 -21.78
N ILE A 18 -41.26 6.18 -20.70
CA ILE A 18 -40.97 4.89 -20.06
C ILE A 18 -41.38 4.99 -18.59
N PRO A 19 -42.31 4.16 -18.09
CA PRO A 19 -42.69 4.16 -16.68
C PRO A 19 -41.59 3.52 -15.81
N ASP A 20 -41.21 4.22 -14.75
CA ASP A 20 -40.32 3.73 -13.68
C ASP A 20 -40.97 2.57 -12.93
N GLU A 21 -40.50 1.35 -13.18
CA GLU A 21 -40.79 0.18 -12.37
C GLU A 21 -39.71 0.07 -11.28
N ALA A 22 -40.05 0.54 -10.08
CA ALA A 22 -39.17 0.48 -8.92
C ALA A 22 -38.97 -0.98 -8.45
N PRO A 23 -37.74 -1.42 -8.13
CA PRO A 23 -37.52 -2.76 -7.62
C PRO A 23 -38.06 -2.93 -6.19
N PRO A 24 -38.46 -4.16 -5.80
CA PRO A 24 -39.04 -4.43 -4.49
C PRO A 24 -38.02 -4.26 -3.35
N SER A 25 -38.49 -3.65 -2.25
CA SER A 25 -37.75 -3.51 -1.00
C SER A 25 -37.60 -4.87 -0.31
N TYR A 26 -36.38 -5.33 -0.08
CA TYR A 26 -36.10 -6.47 0.78
C TYR A 26 -35.95 -6.01 2.24
N ASP A 27 -36.96 -6.31 3.06
CA ASP A 27 -36.88 -6.27 4.51
C ASP A 27 -35.83 -7.29 4.99
N SER A 28 -34.83 -6.82 5.73
CA SER A 28 -33.87 -7.68 6.44
C SER A 28 -34.26 -7.74 7.92
N PRO A 29 -34.38 -8.94 8.53
CA PRO A 29 -34.73 -9.06 9.93
C PRO A 29 -33.56 -8.67 10.85
N PRO A 30 -33.86 -8.17 12.06
CA PRO A 30 -32.84 -7.74 13.02
C PRO A 30 -32.11 -8.94 13.64
N VAL A 31 -30.77 -8.91 13.57
CA VAL A 31 -29.89 -9.83 14.31
C VAL A 31 -29.67 -9.27 15.71
N GLN A 32 -30.35 -9.86 16.70
CA GLN A 32 -30.07 -9.64 18.12
C GLN A 32 -28.81 -10.42 18.52
N TYR A 33 -27.74 -9.71 18.90
CA TYR A 33 -26.60 -10.31 19.59
C TYR A 33 -26.90 -10.40 21.10
N GLN A 34 -27.16 -11.62 21.59
CA GLN A 34 -27.13 -11.93 23.01
C GLN A 34 -25.67 -12.12 23.46
N ILE A 35 -25.23 -11.25 24.35
CA ILE A 35 -23.97 -11.39 25.09
C ILE A 35 -24.24 -12.33 26.27
N SER A 36 -23.47 -13.42 26.36
CA SER A 36 -23.49 -14.34 27.51
C SER A 36 -22.12 -14.29 28.21
N PRO A 37 -22.07 -14.24 29.56
CA PRO A 37 -20.82 -14.06 30.30
C PRO A 37 -20.11 -15.39 30.54
N GLU A 38 -18.86 -15.50 30.09
CA GLU A 38 -18.04 -16.69 30.32
C GLU A 38 -17.27 -16.60 31.64
N LYS A 39 -17.33 -17.71 32.35
CA LYS A 39 -17.00 -17.93 33.75
C LYS A 39 -15.54 -18.38 33.85
N GLN A 40 -14.72 -17.63 34.58
CA GLN A 40 -13.35 -18.01 34.92
C GLN A 40 -13.31 -19.31 35.74
N ALA A 41 -12.48 -20.26 35.32
CA ALA A 41 -11.98 -21.32 36.19
C ALA A 41 -10.48 -21.54 35.91
N ASN A 42 -9.67 -21.17 36.91
CA ASN A 42 -8.27 -21.54 37.09
C ASN A 42 -8.14 -23.05 37.24
N ILE A 43 -7.25 -23.69 36.48
CA ILE A 43 -6.60 -24.95 36.89
C ILE A 43 -5.13 -24.93 36.46
N TYR A 44 -4.26 -24.93 37.48
CA TYR A 44 -2.86 -25.32 37.40
C TYR A 44 -2.73 -26.77 36.95
N GLN A 45 -1.80 -27.07 36.04
CA GLN A 45 -1.03 -28.32 36.15
C GLN A 45 0.25 -28.29 35.30
N SER A 46 1.37 -28.48 36.00
CA SER A 46 2.69 -28.77 35.48
C SER A 46 2.72 -30.12 34.77
N SER A 47 3.49 -30.22 33.68
CA SER A 47 3.95 -31.51 33.16
C SER A 47 5.29 -31.34 32.45
N THR A 48 6.32 -31.86 33.12
CA THR A 48 7.64 -32.18 32.58
C THR A 48 7.53 -33.32 31.58
N THR A 49 8.00 -33.14 30.34
CA THR A 49 8.20 -34.24 29.39
C THR A 49 9.65 -34.31 28.94
N SER A 50 10.23 -35.47 29.24
CA SER A 50 11.59 -35.93 28.96
C SER A 50 11.84 -36.05 27.46
N ILE A 51 13.00 -35.56 27.02
CA ILE A 51 13.52 -35.68 25.65
C ILE A 51 14.08 -37.10 25.47
N ALA A 52 13.45 -37.89 24.61
CA ALA A 52 13.99 -39.15 24.09
C ALA A 52 14.75 -38.88 22.78
N GLY A 53 16.00 -39.36 22.71
CA GLY A 53 16.93 -39.11 21.61
C GLY A 53 16.65 -39.92 20.32
N PRO A 54 17.32 -39.56 19.21
CA PRO A 54 17.16 -40.22 17.92
C PRO A 54 17.90 -41.55 17.86
N SER A 55 17.19 -42.60 17.45
CA SER A 55 17.74 -43.93 17.17
C SER A 55 18.35 -43.99 15.77
N THR A 56 19.57 -44.53 15.70
CA THR A 56 20.33 -44.80 14.47
C THR A 56 19.76 -45.99 13.68
N PRO A 57 19.71 -45.94 12.33
CA PRO A 57 19.34 -47.10 11.53
C PRO A 57 20.53 -48.04 11.29
N ARG A 58 20.22 -49.34 11.41
CA ARG A 58 21.06 -50.52 11.24
C ARG A 58 21.30 -50.82 9.74
N PRO A 59 22.53 -51.16 9.29
CA PRO A 59 22.78 -51.51 7.90
C PRO A 59 22.32 -52.95 7.62
N GLN A 60 21.52 -53.13 6.57
CA GLN A 60 21.20 -54.45 6.01
C GLN A 60 22.08 -54.72 4.79
N SER A 61 22.59 -55.94 4.78
CA SER A 61 23.55 -56.52 3.85
C SER A 61 22.99 -56.72 2.44
N ALA A 62 23.89 -56.55 1.48
CA ALA A 62 23.71 -56.82 0.07
C ALA A 62 23.35 -58.29 -0.20
N SER A 63 22.41 -58.50 -1.12
CA SER A 63 22.35 -59.71 -1.92
C SER A 63 22.15 -59.30 -3.38
N SER A 64 23.06 -59.78 -4.21
CA SER A 64 23.12 -59.60 -5.65
C SER A 64 22.39 -60.76 -6.32
N SER A 65 21.39 -60.47 -7.15
CA SER A 65 20.98 -61.39 -8.20
C SER A 65 20.45 -60.60 -9.39
N GLY A 66 21.13 -60.79 -10.52
CA GLY A 66 20.88 -60.10 -11.77
C GLY A 66 19.55 -60.50 -12.40
N GLY A 67 18.87 -59.49 -12.95
CA GLY A 67 17.71 -59.65 -13.81
C GLY A 67 17.68 -58.48 -14.79
N SER A 68 18.38 -58.66 -15.91
CA SER A 68 18.31 -57.77 -17.08
C SER A 68 16.90 -57.82 -17.67
N PHE A 69 16.06 -56.83 -17.36
CA PHE A 69 14.87 -56.53 -18.15
C PHE A 69 14.82 -55.04 -18.50
N ARG A 70 14.60 -54.85 -19.80
CA ARG A 70 14.70 -53.60 -20.55
C ARG A 70 13.62 -52.61 -20.13
N ASN A 71 14.07 -51.41 -19.79
CA ASN A 71 13.47 -50.09 -20.00
C ASN A 71 12.16 -50.07 -20.82
N ALA A 72 11.01 -50.02 -20.13
CA ALA A 72 9.73 -49.54 -20.69
C ALA A 72 8.69 -49.25 -19.59
N ALA A 73 9.04 -48.47 -18.55
CA ALA A 73 8.05 -48.08 -17.51
C ALA A 73 8.32 -46.71 -16.84
N ALA A 74 9.00 -45.78 -17.53
CA ALA A 74 9.25 -44.43 -17.01
C ALA A 74 8.11 -43.43 -17.28
N TRP A 75 6.90 -43.90 -17.62
CA TRP A 75 5.78 -43.03 -18.05
C TRP A 75 4.74 -42.71 -16.97
N PHE A 76 4.81 -43.31 -15.77
CA PHE A 76 3.77 -43.14 -14.73
C PHE A 76 4.26 -42.60 -13.37
N SER A 77 5.49 -42.07 -13.27
CA SER A 77 5.96 -41.40 -12.04
C SER A 77 5.43 -39.95 -11.88
N PHE A 78 4.66 -39.44 -12.85
CA PHE A 78 4.11 -38.07 -12.81
C PHE A 78 3.12 -37.82 -11.66
N GLY A 79 2.54 -38.88 -11.07
CA GLY A 79 1.55 -38.75 -9.98
C GLY A 79 2.13 -38.78 -8.56
N ALA A 80 3.31 -39.36 -8.34
CA ALA A 80 3.87 -39.50 -6.99
C ALA A 80 4.49 -38.18 -6.51
N GLN A 81 5.23 -37.49 -7.39
CA GLN A 81 5.87 -36.21 -7.07
C GLN A 81 4.84 -35.12 -6.73
N SER A 82 3.74 -35.05 -7.50
CA SER A 82 2.70 -34.04 -7.27
C SER A 82 1.97 -34.21 -5.93
N ARG A 83 1.82 -35.45 -5.45
CA ARG A 83 1.27 -35.72 -4.11
C ARG A 83 2.22 -35.24 -3.02
N THR A 84 3.49 -35.59 -3.12
CA THR A 84 4.50 -35.14 -2.14
C THR A 84 4.66 -33.62 -2.15
N ASP A 85 4.58 -32.97 -3.31
CA ASP A 85 4.67 -31.52 -3.43
C ASP A 85 3.48 -30.82 -2.77
N ARG A 86 2.27 -31.38 -2.91
CA ARG A 86 1.06 -30.88 -2.24
C ARG A 86 1.14 -31.04 -0.73
N GLU A 87 1.68 -32.17 -0.24
CA GLU A 87 1.91 -32.39 1.18
C GLU A 87 2.90 -31.38 1.74
N VAL A 88 4.06 -31.20 1.09
CA VAL A 88 5.07 -30.21 1.49
C VAL A 88 4.47 -28.80 1.51
N LYS A 89 3.75 -28.41 0.45
CA LYS A 89 3.06 -27.11 0.39
C LYS A 89 2.06 -26.94 1.54
N THR A 90 1.28 -27.97 1.85
CA THR A 90 0.31 -27.94 2.95
C THR A 90 1.00 -27.78 4.29
N THR A 91 2.10 -28.51 4.52
CA THR A 91 2.92 -28.38 5.73
C THR A 91 3.52 -26.98 5.86
N VAL A 92 4.10 -26.45 4.78
CA VAL A 92 4.68 -25.10 4.76
C VAL A 92 3.62 -24.05 5.08
N LEU A 93 2.44 -24.12 4.46
CA LEU A 93 1.34 -23.20 4.75
C LEU A 93 0.83 -23.31 6.20
N GLY A 94 0.83 -24.52 6.77
CA GLY A 94 0.52 -24.73 8.19
C GLY A 94 1.51 -24.03 9.12
N LEU A 95 2.81 -24.21 8.87
CA LEU A 95 3.87 -23.56 9.65
C LEU A 95 3.83 -22.04 9.51
N VAL A 96 3.66 -21.53 8.28
CA VAL A 96 3.56 -20.10 8.00
C VAL A 96 2.36 -19.49 8.73
N ARG A 97 1.22 -20.18 8.74
CA ARG A 97 0.03 -19.76 9.51
C ARG A 97 0.34 -19.59 10.99
N ASP A 98 1.11 -20.49 11.58
CA ASP A 98 1.48 -20.39 12.99
C ASP A 98 2.49 -19.27 13.25
N VAL A 99 3.44 -19.05 12.32
CA VAL A 99 4.37 -17.92 12.38
C VAL A 99 3.64 -16.57 12.33
N VAL A 100 2.70 -16.38 11.40
CA VAL A 100 2.02 -15.08 11.24
C VAL A 100 0.99 -14.79 12.34
N LYS A 101 0.59 -15.78 13.15
CA LYS A 101 -0.19 -15.53 14.38
C LYS A 101 0.64 -14.80 15.44
N GLN A 102 1.96 -14.95 15.40
CA GLN A 102 2.91 -14.37 16.35
C GLN A 102 4.12 -13.80 15.59
N PRO A 103 3.94 -12.75 14.77
CA PRO A 103 4.98 -12.24 13.89
C PRO A 103 6.20 -11.66 14.65
N SER A 104 6.03 -11.31 15.92
CA SER A 104 7.09 -10.85 16.82
C SER A 104 7.91 -11.99 17.44
N SER A 105 7.58 -13.25 17.18
CA SER A 105 8.33 -14.39 17.70
C SER A 105 9.71 -14.46 17.03
N PRO A 106 10.82 -14.50 17.79
CA PRO A 106 12.17 -14.58 17.22
C PRO A 106 12.41 -15.88 16.43
N ALA A 107 11.63 -16.93 16.70
CA ALA A 107 11.69 -18.18 15.95
C ALA A 107 11.00 -18.10 14.57
N GLY A 108 10.19 -17.05 14.31
CA GLY A 108 9.40 -16.96 13.08
C GLY A 108 10.27 -16.95 11.82
N VAL A 109 11.37 -16.21 11.83
CA VAL A 109 12.27 -16.07 10.68
C VAL A 109 13.02 -17.37 10.38
N SER A 110 13.50 -18.08 11.40
CA SER A 110 14.19 -19.36 11.21
C SER A 110 13.26 -20.45 10.68
N ILE A 111 11.98 -20.45 11.10
CA ILE A 111 10.95 -21.34 10.56
C ILE A 111 10.71 -21.03 9.08
N LEU A 112 10.58 -19.75 8.69
CA LEU A 112 10.38 -19.37 7.29
C LEU A 112 11.58 -19.74 6.42
N GLN A 113 12.81 -19.57 6.92
CA GLN A 113 14.02 -20.00 6.22
C GLN A 113 14.05 -21.52 6.02
N SER A 114 13.68 -22.29 7.05
CA SER A 114 13.56 -23.75 6.94
C SER A 114 12.50 -24.17 5.91
N CYS A 115 11.36 -23.47 5.86
CA CYS A 115 10.33 -23.69 4.85
C CYS A 115 10.83 -23.37 3.43
N ALA A 116 11.55 -22.25 3.27
CA ALA A 116 12.13 -21.85 1.98
C ALA A 116 13.12 -22.91 1.47
N GLU A 117 13.97 -23.42 2.36
CA GLU A 117 14.92 -24.49 2.04
C GLU A 117 14.23 -25.81 1.67
N ALA A 118 13.20 -26.20 2.44
CA ALA A 118 12.40 -27.39 2.13
C ALA A 118 11.70 -27.28 0.76
N CYS A 119 11.16 -26.11 0.43
CA CYS A 119 10.61 -25.83 -0.90
C CYS A 119 11.68 -25.91 -1.99
N ARG A 120 12.86 -25.33 -1.76
CA ARG A 120 13.98 -25.33 -2.71
C ARG A 120 14.43 -26.75 -3.07
N VAL A 121 14.58 -27.63 -2.08
CA VAL A 121 14.96 -29.05 -2.29
C VAL A 121 13.95 -29.79 -3.18
N ARG A 122 12.69 -29.36 -3.19
CA ARG A 122 11.61 -29.95 -3.99
C ARG A 122 11.30 -29.18 -5.29
N GLY A 123 12.03 -28.10 -5.57
CA GLY A 123 11.76 -27.24 -6.74
C GLY A 123 10.45 -26.46 -6.65
N LEU A 124 9.92 -26.25 -5.44
CA LEU A 124 8.71 -25.45 -5.22
C LEU A 124 9.07 -23.97 -5.08
N PRO A 125 8.39 -23.05 -5.80
CA PRO A 125 8.64 -21.63 -5.67
C PRO A 125 8.04 -21.10 -4.36
N PHE A 126 8.87 -21.02 -3.31
CA PHE A 126 8.45 -20.53 -1.98
C PHE A 126 7.77 -19.15 -2.05
N GLN A 127 8.28 -18.25 -2.90
CA GLN A 127 7.69 -16.94 -3.16
C GLN A 127 6.23 -17.03 -3.62
N SER A 128 5.92 -17.96 -4.53
CA SER A 128 4.54 -18.14 -5.00
C SER A 128 3.64 -18.61 -3.87
N ILE A 129 4.11 -19.56 -3.04
CA ILE A 129 3.36 -20.08 -1.89
C ILE A 129 3.06 -18.97 -0.87
N MET A 130 4.02 -18.08 -0.61
CA MET A 130 3.85 -16.97 0.36
C MET A 130 2.88 -15.88 -0.12
N GLN A 131 2.54 -15.86 -1.40
CA GLN A 131 1.64 -14.89 -2.00
C GLN A 131 0.25 -15.48 -2.31
N GLU A 132 0.01 -16.72 -1.93
CA GLU A 132 -1.30 -17.35 -2.03
C GLU A 132 -2.23 -16.92 -0.88
N LYS A 133 -3.51 -16.74 -1.22
CA LYS A 133 -4.60 -16.44 -0.27
C LYS A 133 -5.01 -17.68 0.54
N SER A 134 -4.08 -18.17 1.36
CA SER A 134 -4.15 -19.45 2.08
C SER A 134 -4.73 -19.37 3.49
N MET A 135 -5.03 -18.15 3.95
CA MET A 135 -5.47 -17.87 5.32
C MET A 135 -6.70 -16.97 5.29
N GLU A 136 -7.88 -17.56 5.45
CA GLU A 136 -9.15 -16.80 5.51
C GLU A 136 -9.36 -15.88 4.31
N GLY A 137 -8.90 -16.29 3.12
CA GLY A 137 -9.03 -15.50 1.88
C GLY A 137 -7.96 -14.42 1.68
N HIS A 138 -6.97 -14.34 2.57
CA HIS A 138 -5.87 -13.38 2.52
C HIS A 138 -4.48 -14.04 2.50
N THR A 139 -3.48 -13.26 2.12
CA THR A 139 -2.07 -13.66 2.12
C THR A 139 -1.46 -13.73 3.52
N PRO A 140 -0.40 -14.53 3.73
CA PRO A 140 0.42 -14.48 4.93
C PRO A 140 0.93 -13.08 5.28
N LEU A 141 1.34 -12.27 4.30
CA LEU A 141 1.81 -10.90 4.51
C LEU A 141 0.72 -10.00 5.10
N TYR A 142 -0.52 -10.08 4.58
CA TYR A 142 -1.66 -9.36 5.15
C TYR A 142 -1.83 -9.67 6.65
N TRP A 143 -1.85 -10.95 7.02
CA TRP A 143 -2.01 -11.35 8.43
C TRP A 143 -0.84 -10.96 9.30
N ALA A 144 0.39 -11.07 8.79
CA ALA A 144 1.58 -10.64 9.51
C ALA A 144 1.53 -9.14 9.84
N ILE A 145 1.00 -8.31 8.95
CA ILE A 145 0.78 -6.87 9.19
C ILE A 145 -0.33 -6.66 10.22
N ILE A 146 -1.49 -7.32 10.08
CA ILE A 146 -2.63 -7.16 11.00
C ILE A 146 -2.31 -7.64 12.43
N LYS A 147 -1.47 -8.67 12.59
CA LYS A 147 -1.12 -9.26 13.89
C LYS A 147 0.16 -8.68 14.50
N ARG A 148 0.79 -7.71 13.84
CA ARG A 148 1.97 -7.01 14.36
C ARG A 148 1.58 -6.16 15.57
N ASP A 149 2.45 -6.16 16.56
CA ASP A 149 2.34 -5.24 17.69
C ASP A 149 2.96 -3.88 17.33
N THR A 150 2.12 -2.87 17.12
CA THR A 150 2.56 -1.51 16.76
C THR A 150 3.31 -0.83 17.91
N SER A 151 3.12 -1.26 19.17
CA SER A 151 3.71 -0.60 20.35
C SER A 151 5.21 -0.83 20.51
N VAL A 152 5.72 -1.96 19.99
CA VAL A 152 7.11 -2.41 20.21
C VAL A 152 8.10 -1.73 19.24
N SER A 153 7.62 -1.07 18.19
CA SER A 153 8.48 -0.74 17.03
C SER A 153 9.33 0.53 17.16
N LEU A 154 9.22 1.32 18.23
CA LEU A 154 9.86 2.64 18.30
C LEU A 154 11.25 2.69 18.96
N THR A 155 11.74 1.59 19.56
CA THR A 155 12.91 1.67 20.46
C THR A 155 14.10 0.76 20.12
N SER A 156 14.04 -0.04 19.06
CA SER A 156 15.07 -1.06 18.79
C SER A 156 15.88 -0.74 17.54
N GLU A 157 16.96 0.03 17.71
CA GLU A 157 17.98 0.26 16.67
C GLU A 157 18.77 -1.02 16.29
N ASN A 158 18.61 -2.11 17.05
CA ASN A 158 19.10 -3.43 16.66
C ASN A 158 18.04 -4.16 15.82
N SER A 159 17.96 -3.80 14.54
CA SER A 159 17.00 -4.38 13.59
C SER A 159 17.36 -5.84 13.25
N GLU A 160 16.93 -6.78 14.09
CA GLU A 160 16.78 -8.16 13.64
C GLU A 160 15.76 -8.22 12.50
N VAL A 161 16.08 -8.99 11.46
CA VAL A 161 15.18 -9.21 10.31
C VAL A 161 13.90 -9.85 10.84
N GLY A 162 12.77 -9.14 10.77
CA GLY A 162 11.48 -9.65 11.23
C GLY A 162 10.79 -10.55 10.21
N VAL A 163 9.69 -11.18 10.63
CA VAL A 163 8.82 -11.99 9.74
C VAL A 163 8.34 -11.18 8.53
N ILE A 164 7.94 -9.92 8.74
CA ILE A 164 7.50 -9.04 7.66
C ILE A 164 8.66 -8.74 6.71
N ASP A 165 9.85 -8.45 7.21
CA ASP A 165 11.03 -8.17 6.37
C ASP A 165 11.39 -9.36 5.48
N MET A 166 11.29 -10.58 6.03
CA MET A 166 11.45 -11.81 5.26
C MET A 166 10.38 -11.94 4.15
N LEU A 167 9.12 -11.61 4.43
CA LEU A 167 8.03 -11.64 3.44
C LEU A 167 8.13 -10.52 2.39
N LEU A 168 8.84 -9.42 2.69
CA LEU A 168 9.12 -8.33 1.76
C LEU A 168 10.41 -8.53 0.95
N SER A 169 11.19 -9.58 1.26
CA SER A 169 12.47 -9.86 0.60
C SER A 169 12.36 -10.30 -0.86
N PHE A 170 11.16 -10.70 -1.31
CA PHE A 170 10.89 -11.14 -2.68
C PHE A 170 9.90 -10.22 -3.38
N PRO A 171 9.94 -10.14 -4.73
CA PRO A 171 9.01 -9.33 -5.50
C PRO A 171 7.55 -9.68 -5.24
N LEU A 172 6.76 -8.70 -4.82
CA LEU A 172 5.33 -8.88 -4.58
C LEU A 172 4.53 -8.74 -5.88
N THR A 173 3.56 -9.62 -6.06
CA THR A 173 2.51 -9.50 -7.08
C THR A 173 1.60 -8.34 -6.74
N GLU A 174 0.97 -7.75 -7.75
CA GLU A 174 0.04 -6.63 -7.56
C GLU A 174 -1.09 -6.95 -6.59
N ALA A 175 -1.64 -8.17 -6.64
CA ALA A 175 -2.67 -8.62 -5.71
C ALA A 175 -2.17 -8.65 -4.26
N THR A 176 -0.98 -9.21 -4.00
CA THR A 176 -0.38 -9.21 -2.66
C THR A 176 -0.03 -7.81 -2.17
N ARG A 177 0.43 -6.92 -3.08
CA ARG A 177 0.67 -5.51 -2.76
C ARG A 177 -0.61 -4.82 -2.32
N SER A 178 -1.70 -4.99 -3.07
CA SER A 178 -3.01 -4.42 -2.72
C SER A 178 -3.50 -4.90 -1.35
N GLU A 179 -3.32 -6.19 -1.03
CA GLU A 179 -3.69 -6.70 0.30
C GLU A 179 -2.79 -6.13 1.40
N ALA A 180 -1.48 -6.04 1.17
CA ALA A 180 -0.56 -5.45 2.15
C ALA A 180 -0.89 -3.96 2.39
N CYS A 181 -1.22 -3.20 1.35
CA CYS A 181 -1.75 -1.83 1.45
C CYS A 181 -3.01 -1.76 2.31
N GLN A 182 -3.97 -2.66 2.05
CA GLN A 182 -5.21 -2.73 2.81
C GLN A 182 -4.94 -3.04 4.29
N ALA A 183 -4.01 -3.95 4.59
CA ALA A 183 -3.62 -4.26 5.97
C ALA A 183 -2.99 -3.05 6.68
N CYS A 184 -2.09 -2.32 6.02
CA CYS A 184 -1.51 -1.10 6.56
C CYS A 184 -2.58 -0.02 6.80
N LEU A 185 -3.56 0.11 5.89
CA LEU A 185 -4.67 1.03 6.03
C LEU A 185 -5.53 0.72 7.25
N LEU A 186 -5.86 -0.56 7.48
CA LEU A 186 -6.63 -1.01 8.64
C LEU A 186 -5.90 -0.73 9.96
N GLN A 187 -4.58 -0.84 9.98
CA GLN A 187 -3.75 -0.52 11.16
C GLN A 187 -3.38 0.96 11.27
N SER A 188 -3.66 1.77 10.24
CA SER A 188 -3.14 3.13 10.10
C SER A 188 -1.61 3.22 10.29
N ASP A 189 -0.87 2.18 9.89
CA ASP A 189 0.59 2.09 10.02
C ASP A 189 1.28 2.67 8.78
N GLU A 190 1.50 3.99 8.81
CA GLU A 190 2.16 4.73 7.74
C GLU A 190 3.63 4.35 7.58
N GLU A 191 4.34 4.10 8.67
CA GLU A 191 5.77 3.77 8.61
C GLU A 191 5.99 2.45 7.87
N LEU A 192 5.18 1.45 8.21
CA LEU A 192 5.19 0.17 7.53
C LEU A 192 4.77 0.30 6.07
N PHE A 193 3.78 1.15 5.76
CA PHE A 193 3.38 1.44 4.39
C PHE A 193 4.51 2.07 3.57
N GLN A 194 5.25 3.04 4.11
CA GLN A 194 6.41 3.61 3.42
C GLN A 194 7.57 2.61 3.29
N ARG A 195 7.75 1.71 4.26
CA ARG A 195 8.71 0.60 4.14
C ARG A 195 8.31 -0.38 3.04
N LEU A 196 7.02 -0.69 2.95
CA LEU A 196 6.45 -1.53 1.91
C LEU A 196 6.66 -0.92 0.51
N ARG A 197 6.48 0.41 0.36
CA ARG A 197 6.74 1.14 -0.90
C ARG A 197 8.20 1.09 -1.35
N ARG A 198 9.14 0.93 -0.42
CA ARG A 198 10.58 0.78 -0.69
C ARG A 198 11.00 -0.66 -0.97
N SER A 199 10.09 -1.62 -0.82
CA SER A 199 10.41 -3.04 -1.05
C SER A 199 10.68 -3.34 -2.54
N PRO A 200 11.54 -4.33 -2.85
CA PRO A 200 11.85 -4.71 -4.22
C PRO A 200 10.60 -5.02 -5.04
N GLY A 201 10.47 -4.34 -6.18
CA GLY A 201 9.35 -4.52 -7.09
C GLY A 201 8.13 -3.66 -6.81
N TRP A 202 8.15 -2.77 -5.80
CA TRP A 202 7.06 -1.83 -5.56
C TRP A 202 7.17 -0.56 -6.40
N ALA A 203 8.27 0.17 -6.26
CA ALA A 203 8.52 1.40 -6.99
C ALA A 203 9.70 1.18 -7.93
N LYS A 204 9.43 0.78 -9.17
CA LYS A 204 10.38 1.01 -10.25
C LYS A 204 9.82 2.15 -11.08
N LEU A 205 10.58 3.24 -11.13
CA LEU A 205 10.54 4.14 -12.28
C LEU A 205 10.49 3.29 -13.55
N SER A 206 9.84 3.79 -14.61
CA SER A 206 9.89 3.06 -15.88
C SER A 206 11.35 2.79 -16.27
N GLY A 207 11.66 1.70 -16.94
CA GLY A 207 13.06 1.35 -17.24
C GLY A 207 13.83 2.46 -17.97
N SER A 208 13.14 3.28 -18.76
CA SER A 208 13.69 4.49 -19.37
C SER A 208 13.95 5.62 -18.37
N ASP A 209 13.03 5.83 -17.43
CA ASP A 209 13.18 6.83 -16.37
C ASP A 209 14.37 6.48 -15.47
N ASP A 210 14.51 5.22 -15.07
CA ASP A 210 15.63 4.72 -14.26
C ASP A 210 16.98 4.97 -14.96
N MET A 211 17.05 4.73 -16.27
CA MET A 211 18.25 4.99 -17.08
C MET A 211 18.61 6.49 -17.17
N LEU A 212 17.61 7.38 -17.23
CA LEU A 212 17.82 8.83 -17.39
C LEU A 212 18.02 9.56 -16.06
N LEU A 213 17.33 9.10 -15.01
CA LEU A 213 17.39 9.69 -13.68
C LEU A 213 18.58 9.15 -12.88
N GLY A 214 18.98 7.91 -13.12
CA GLY A 214 19.96 7.18 -12.31
C GLY A 214 19.36 6.74 -10.98
N GLU A 215 20.22 6.33 -10.05
CA GLU A 215 19.81 6.01 -8.69
C GLU A 215 19.31 7.28 -7.99
N LEU A 216 18.00 7.34 -7.73
CA LEU A 216 17.38 8.44 -7.00
C LEU A 216 17.33 8.11 -5.50
N PRO A 217 17.65 9.08 -4.62
CA PRO A 217 17.35 8.93 -3.21
C PRO A 217 15.85 8.76 -2.98
N ASP A 218 15.49 8.00 -1.95
CA ASP A 218 14.09 7.77 -1.58
C ASP A 218 13.38 9.08 -1.22
N ASP A 219 12.12 9.19 -1.64
CA ASP A 219 11.20 10.23 -1.18
C ASP A 219 10.92 10.06 0.31
N ARG A 220 11.01 11.15 1.08
CA ARG A 220 10.74 11.11 2.52
C ARG A 220 9.38 11.74 2.82
N ILE A 221 8.51 10.94 3.42
CA ILE A 221 7.15 11.33 3.80
C ILE A 221 7.01 11.21 5.32
N ILE A 222 6.56 12.29 5.96
CA ILE A 222 6.30 12.32 7.41
C ILE A 222 4.88 12.83 7.65
N VAL A 223 4.00 11.92 8.05
CA VAL A 223 2.62 12.21 8.45
C VAL A 223 2.60 12.65 9.93
N GLN A 224 1.92 13.75 10.20
CA GLN A 224 1.75 14.35 11.52
C GLN A 224 0.24 14.44 11.81
N ASN A 225 -0.28 13.45 12.54
CA ASN A 225 -1.68 13.42 12.91
C ASN A 225 -2.00 14.33 14.11
N ASP A 226 -1.05 14.54 15.04
CA ASP A 226 -1.34 15.09 16.38
C ASP A 226 -1.00 16.59 16.55
N LYS A 227 -0.63 17.29 15.47
CA LYS A 227 -0.08 18.66 15.57
C LYS A 227 -1.06 19.79 15.25
N LEU A 228 -2.30 19.48 14.89
CA LEU A 228 -3.30 20.46 14.48
C LEU A 228 -4.56 20.22 15.31
N ASP A 229 -4.95 21.20 16.11
CA ASP A 229 -6.13 21.26 17.00
C ASP A 229 -7.08 20.06 16.88
N ASP A 230 -7.15 19.25 17.94
CA ASP A 230 -7.65 17.86 17.98
C ASP A 230 -9.09 17.65 17.49
N ASP A 231 -9.89 18.70 17.31
CA ASP A 231 -11.34 18.54 17.15
C ASP A 231 -11.81 18.16 15.73
N ASN A 232 -11.01 18.41 14.69
CA ASN A 232 -11.49 18.37 13.29
C ASN A 232 -10.81 17.35 12.37
N GLY A 233 -10.13 16.33 12.91
CA GLY A 233 -9.47 15.31 12.07
C GLY A 233 -8.41 15.90 11.14
N SER A 234 -7.84 17.05 11.50
CA SER A 234 -6.80 17.70 10.73
C SER A 234 -5.49 16.92 10.82
N PHE A 235 -4.66 17.02 9.79
CA PHE A 235 -3.32 16.43 9.77
C PHE A 235 -2.42 17.21 8.81
N ALA A 236 -1.11 17.03 8.97
CA ALA A 236 -0.12 17.56 8.04
C ALA A 236 0.77 16.44 7.52
N VAL A 237 1.25 16.58 6.29
CA VAL A 237 2.21 15.66 5.68
C VAL A 237 3.36 16.46 5.11
N ASN A 238 4.58 16.13 5.54
CA ASN A 238 5.80 16.74 5.07
C ASN A 238 6.43 15.82 4.05
N PHE A 239 6.58 16.29 2.82
CA PHE A 239 7.24 15.61 1.72
C PHE A 239 8.58 16.27 1.47
N HIS A 240 9.60 15.45 1.29
CA HIS A 240 10.89 15.84 0.75
C HIS A 240 11.15 15.00 -0.49
N ILE A 241 11.18 15.67 -1.64
CA ILE A 241 11.20 15.04 -2.97
C ILE A 241 12.54 15.36 -3.65
N PRO A 242 13.52 14.45 -3.65
CA PRO A 242 14.82 14.65 -4.29
C PRO A 242 14.68 14.83 -5.80
N HIS A 243 15.55 15.66 -6.37
CA HIS A 243 15.65 15.90 -7.82
C HIS A 243 14.30 16.25 -8.49
N PHE A 244 13.45 17.00 -7.79
CA PHE A 244 12.07 17.28 -8.18
C PHE A 244 11.96 17.79 -9.63
N GLN A 245 12.71 18.82 -10.00
CA GLN A 245 12.65 19.38 -11.36
C GLN A 245 13.14 18.39 -12.43
N LYS A 246 14.18 17.62 -12.12
CA LYS A 246 14.72 16.59 -13.02
C LYS A 246 13.67 15.52 -13.28
N ARG A 247 13.02 15.01 -12.22
CA ARG A 247 11.94 14.02 -12.31
C ARG A 247 10.72 14.55 -13.07
N MET A 248 10.30 15.78 -12.80
CA MET A 248 9.21 16.42 -13.54
C MET A 248 9.50 16.57 -15.03
N ARG A 249 10.76 16.85 -15.43
CA ARG A 249 11.14 16.99 -16.84
C ARG A 249 11.34 15.67 -17.58
N ILE A 250 11.65 14.59 -16.86
CA ILE A 250 11.97 13.29 -17.46
C ILE A 250 10.77 12.34 -17.38
N SER A 251 10.27 12.07 -16.19
CA SER A 251 9.18 11.11 -15.96
C SER A 251 7.80 11.71 -16.11
N HIS A 252 7.70 13.04 -16.10
CA HIS A 252 6.44 13.79 -16.17
C HIS A 252 5.41 13.48 -15.06
N LEU A 253 5.77 12.65 -14.08
CA LEU A 253 4.92 12.23 -12.98
C LEU A 253 5.77 11.92 -11.74
N ILE A 254 5.39 12.51 -10.63
CA ILE A 254 5.85 12.17 -9.29
C ILE A 254 4.59 11.86 -8.49
N ASN A 255 4.47 10.64 -7.96
CA ASN A 255 3.28 10.20 -7.23
C ASN A 255 3.67 9.68 -5.86
N GLU A 256 3.23 10.41 -4.83
CA GLU A 256 3.43 10.04 -3.44
C GLU A 256 2.14 9.54 -2.81
N GLU A 257 2.20 8.35 -2.22
CA GLU A 257 1.10 7.75 -1.50
C GLU A 257 1.41 7.73 -0.01
N PHE A 258 0.40 7.91 0.83
CA PHE A 258 0.54 7.91 2.29
C PHE A 258 -0.78 7.57 2.97
N ILE A 259 -0.70 7.11 4.21
CA ILE A 259 -1.83 6.81 5.08
C ILE A 259 -1.94 7.90 6.14
N ALA A 260 -3.11 8.53 6.23
CA ALA A 260 -3.41 9.52 7.25
C ALA A 260 -4.88 9.45 7.65
N ARG A 261 -5.16 9.48 8.96
CA ARG A 261 -6.52 9.42 9.53
C ARG A 261 -7.37 8.28 8.95
N GLY A 262 -6.80 7.07 8.90
CA GLY A 262 -7.47 5.85 8.42
C GLY A 262 -7.85 5.88 6.93
N ARG A 263 -7.16 6.69 6.12
CA ARG A 263 -7.39 6.84 4.68
C ARG A 263 -6.07 6.78 3.94
N MET A 264 -6.09 6.21 2.75
CA MET A 264 -4.97 6.19 1.83
C MET A 264 -5.12 7.33 0.82
N TRP A 265 -4.08 8.14 0.73
CA TRP A 265 -4.02 9.34 -0.09
C TRP A 265 -2.97 9.20 -1.17
N SER A 266 -3.14 9.97 -2.24
CA SER A 266 -2.15 10.12 -3.30
C SER A 266 -2.00 11.61 -3.62
N LEU A 267 -0.78 12.12 -3.49
CA LEU A 267 -0.36 13.44 -3.94
C LEU A 267 0.49 13.27 -5.19
N SER A 268 0.07 13.83 -6.31
CA SER A 268 0.80 13.70 -7.57
C SER A 268 1.16 15.06 -8.14
N PHE A 269 2.40 15.20 -8.60
CA PHE A 269 2.84 16.27 -9.49
C PHE A 269 2.97 15.68 -10.88
N TRP A 270 2.42 16.34 -11.90
CA TRP A 270 2.50 15.82 -13.27
C TRP A 270 2.56 16.93 -14.31
N VAL A 271 3.09 16.60 -15.49
CA VAL A 271 3.17 17.53 -16.63
C VAL A 271 1.99 17.26 -17.57
N ASN A 272 1.22 18.30 -17.88
CA ASN A 272 0.10 18.15 -18.79
C ASN A 272 0.56 17.99 -20.24
N THR A 273 0.15 16.89 -20.84
CA THR A 273 0.47 16.50 -22.22
C THR A 273 -0.71 16.64 -23.17
N THR A 274 -1.87 17.12 -22.69
CA THR A 274 -3.11 17.19 -23.49
C THR A 274 -3.56 18.64 -23.76
N ARG A 275 -3.66 19.46 -22.71
CA ARG A 275 -4.11 20.86 -22.76
C ARG A 275 -3.04 21.71 -22.08
N ASN A 276 -2.62 22.82 -22.68
CA ASN A 276 -1.48 23.61 -22.19
C ASN A 276 -0.23 22.74 -22.02
N LEU A 277 0.28 22.22 -23.14
CA LEU A 277 1.43 21.32 -23.18
C LEU A 277 2.60 21.86 -22.34
N GLY A 278 3.06 21.05 -21.39
CA GLY A 278 4.19 21.40 -20.52
C GLY A 278 3.80 22.12 -19.23
N SER A 279 2.53 22.50 -19.03
CA SER A 279 2.08 23.05 -17.74
C SER A 279 2.21 21.99 -16.64
N TRP A 280 2.72 22.40 -15.47
CA TRP A 280 2.85 21.50 -14.31
C TRP A 280 1.58 21.58 -13.46
N HIS A 281 1.10 20.42 -13.03
CA HIS A 281 -0.13 20.26 -12.26
C HIS A 281 0.17 19.54 -10.96
N LEU A 282 -0.70 19.80 -9.98
CA LEU A 282 -0.74 19.12 -8.71
C LEU A 282 -2.11 18.48 -8.57
N SER A 283 -2.17 17.26 -8.03
CA SER A 283 -3.43 16.63 -7.66
C SER A 283 -3.38 15.93 -6.32
N LEU A 284 -4.46 16.01 -5.56
CA LEU A 284 -4.70 15.23 -4.35
C LEU A 284 -5.90 14.30 -4.59
N LYS A 285 -5.69 13.00 -4.39
CA LYS A 285 -6.68 11.96 -4.60
C LYS A 285 -6.83 11.06 -3.37
N LEU A 286 -8.01 10.48 -3.26
CA LEU A 286 -8.30 9.41 -2.30
C LEU A 286 -8.15 8.06 -3.01
N LYS A 287 -7.41 7.13 -2.41
CA LYS A 287 -7.15 5.80 -2.99
C LYS A 287 -8.20 4.79 -2.55
N GLU A 288 -8.26 3.67 -3.26
CA GLU A 288 -9.16 2.55 -3.00
C GLU A 288 -9.19 2.13 -1.52
N HIS A 289 -10.32 1.57 -1.09
CA HIS A 289 -10.60 1.18 0.29
C HIS A 289 -10.72 2.31 1.32
N SER A 290 -10.52 3.57 0.93
CA SER A 290 -10.74 4.71 1.81
C SER A 290 -12.22 5.15 1.83
N ALA A 291 -12.72 5.63 2.96
CA ALA A 291 -14.07 6.20 3.03
C ALA A 291 -14.13 7.60 2.36
N PRO A 292 -15.14 7.89 1.52
CA PRO A 292 -15.34 9.22 0.93
C PRO A 292 -15.28 10.34 1.98
N THR A 293 -14.69 11.48 1.63
CA THR A 293 -14.46 12.54 2.62
C THR A 293 -14.43 13.94 2.03
N HIS A 294 -14.96 14.92 2.76
CA HIS A 294 -14.85 16.33 2.40
C HIS A 294 -13.51 16.88 2.83
N VAL A 295 -12.79 17.51 1.90
CA VAL A 295 -11.40 17.91 2.09
C VAL A 295 -11.28 19.42 1.93
N ASN A 296 -10.76 20.07 2.97
CA ASN A 296 -10.20 21.41 2.86
C ASN A 296 -8.70 21.32 3.12
N SER A 297 -7.92 21.36 2.05
CA SER A 297 -6.47 21.26 2.15
C SER A 297 -5.77 22.45 1.51
N ARG A 298 -4.50 22.60 1.87
CA ARG A 298 -3.58 23.53 1.23
C ARG A 298 -2.20 22.91 1.16
N ILE A 299 -1.51 23.18 0.07
CA ILE A 299 -0.13 22.80 -0.14
C ILE A 299 0.73 24.04 0.11
N LEU A 300 1.74 23.86 0.97
CA LEU A 300 2.72 24.88 1.31
C LEU A 300 4.08 24.43 0.77
N VAL A 301 4.64 25.20 -0.15
CA VAL A 301 6.02 24.98 -0.61
C VAL A 301 6.93 25.91 0.18
N ALA A 302 7.78 25.32 1.03
CA ALA A 302 8.71 26.08 1.84
C ALA A 302 9.90 26.50 0.98
N GLY A 303 10.30 27.78 1.06
CA GLY A 303 11.58 28.18 0.48
C GLY A 303 12.73 27.78 1.41
N PRO A 304 13.91 27.42 0.89
CA PRO A 304 15.12 27.32 1.69
C PRO A 304 15.33 28.61 2.49
N LYS A 305 15.87 28.47 3.70
CA LYS A 305 16.33 29.62 4.47
C LYS A 305 17.42 30.31 3.65
N ASP A 306 17.28 31.61 3.44
CA ASP A 306 18.35 32.36 2.79
C ASP A 306 19.58 32.44 3.71
N SER A 307 20.73 32.86 3.16
CA SER A 307 21.97 33.04 3.91
C SER A 307 21.83 34.04 5.07
N GLY A 308 20.81 34.90 5.03
CA GLY A 308 20.46 35.85 6.09
C GLY A 308 19.52 35.28 7.16
N GLY A 309 19.11 34.00 7.04
CA GLY A 309 18.17 33.36 7.95
C GLY A 309 16.72 33.86 7.84
N GLN A 310 16.40 34.76 6.91
CA GLN A 310 15.04 35.19 6.66
C GLN A 310 14.26 34.06 6.00
N LYS A 311 13.11 33.72 6.60
CA LYS A 311 12.18 32.76 6.02
C LYS A 311 11.44 33.43 4.89
N ARG A 312 11.63 32.94 3.67
CA ARG A 312 10.79 33.31 2.53
C ARG A 312 9.34 32.96 2.81
N GLN A 313 8.41 33.79 2.36
CA GLN A 313 6.99 33.44 2.43
C GLN A 313 6.79 32.12 1.66
N PRO A 314 6.07 31.11 2.19
CA PRO A 314 5.77 29.88 1.46
C PRO A 314 4.84 30.13 0.27
N ILE A 315 4.90 29.26 -0.76
CA ILE A 315 3.88 29.25 -1.82
C ILE A 315 2.68 28.52 -1.23
N SER A 316 1.49 29.12 -1.25
CA SER A 316 0.27 28.51 -0.73
C SER A 316 -0.69 28.21 -1.86
N ILE A 317 -1.00 26.93 -2.07
CA ILE A 317 -1.89 26.45 -3.13
C ILE A 317 -3.10 25.77 -2.46
N PRO A 318 -4.29 26.37 -2.48
CA PRO A 318 -5.48 25.78 -1.88
C PRO A 318 -6.03 24.63 -2.74
N LEU A 319 -6.47 23.55 -2.09
CA LEU A 319 -7.12 22.40 -2.70
C LEU A 319 -8.40 22.11 -1.89
N ARG A 320 -9.58 22.31 -2.46
CA ARG A 320 -10.84 22.20 -1.72
C ARG A 320 -11.90 21.45 -2.51
N THR A 321 -12.61 20.55 -1.83
CA THR A 321 -13.87 20.00 -2.35
C THR A 321 -14.95 21.08 -2.28
N SER A 322 -15.62 21.35 -3.39
CA SER A 322 -16.69 22.36 -3.44
C SER A 322 -18.01 21.84 -2.87
N HIS A 323 -18.56 20.77 -3.46
CA HIS A 323 -19.92 20.31 -3.18
C HIS A 323 -20.02 18.80 -2.89
N SER A 324 -19.20 17.97 -3.53
CA SER A 324 -19.17 16.52 -3.29
C SER A 324 -17.98 16.12 -2.42
N PRO A 325 -18.09 15.05 -1.63
CA PRO A 325 -16.93 14.46 -0.98
C PRO A 325 -15.99 13.90 -2.06
N LEU A 326 -14.69 13.88 -1.75
CA LEU A 326 -13.70 13.19 -2.56
C LEU A 326 -13.92 11.68 -2.42
N THR A 327 -14.11 10.98 -3.53
CA THR A 327 -14.37 9.54 -3.58
C THR A 327 -13.13 8.76 -4.03
N PRO A 328 -12.97 7.49 -3.63
CA PRO A 328 -11.97 6.59 -4.20
C PRO A 328 -12.32 6.27 -5.66
N SER A 329 -11.86 7.11 -6.57
CA SER A 329 -12.05 6.89 -8.01
C SER A 329 -10.81 7.32 -8.76
N VAL A 330 -10.50 6.62 -9.84
CA VAL A 330 -9.35 6.92 -10.72
C VAL A 330 -9.43 8.35 -11.26
N TRP A 331 -10.66 8.81 -11.53
CA TRP A 331 -10.95 10.08 -12.17
C TRP A 331 -11.25 11.21 -11.19
N ASP A 332 -11.59 10.88 -9.94
CA ASP A 332 -11.92 11.87 -8.93
C ASP A 332 -10.65 12.36 -8.22
N GLY A 333 -10.55 13.67 -8.03
CA GLY A 333 -9.32 14.30 -7.58
C GLY A 333 -9.42 15.81 -7.56
N LEU A 334 -8.82 16.42 -6.55
CA LEU A 334 -8.59 17.86 -6.53
C LEU A 334 -7.35 18.15 -7.35
N SER A 335 -7.46 18.89 -8.45
CA SER A 335 -6.31 19.25 -9.28
C SER A 335 -6.24 20.74 -9.54
N VAL A 336 -5.02 21.27 -9.62
CA VAL A 336 -4.74 22.69 -9.87
C VAL A 336 -3.47 22.81 -10.72
N ALA A 337 -3.48 23.76 -11.65
CA ALA A 337 -2.30 24.08 -12.42
C ALA A 337 -1.36 24.94 -11.56
N LEU A 338 -0.07 24.62 -11.52
CA LEU A 338 0.88 25.42 -10.74
C LEU A 338 1.02 26.85 -11.29
N GLU A 339 0.69 27.05 -12.56
CA GLU A 339 0.65 28.36 -13.23
C GLU A 339 -0.45 29.29 -12.72
N ASP A 340 -1.50 28.76 -12.09
CA ASP A 340 -2.58 29.56 -11.47
C ASP A 340 -2.06 30.38 -10.28
N SER A 341 -0.90 30.00 -9.73
CA SER A 341 -0.14 30.78 -8.76
C SER A 341 1.11 31.35 -9.42
N SER A 342 1.26 32.68 -9.46
CA SER A 342 2.47 33.31 -10.01
C SER A 342 3.76 32.79 -9.38
N ARG A 343 3.72 32.41 -8.11
CA ARG A 343 4.84 31.80 -7.39
C ARG A 343 4.93 30.29 -7.64
N GLY A 344 3.81 29.60 -7.83
CA GLY A 344 3.78 28.18 -8.23
C GLY A 344 4.42 27.93 -9.59
N ALA A 345 4.15 28.80 -10.58
CA ALA A 345 4.75 28.77 -11.91
C ALA A 345 6.29 28.82 -11.84
N SER A 346 6.85 29.45 -10.80
CA SER A 346 8.30 29.56 -10.65
C SER A 346 9.01 28.21 -10.48
N LEU A 347 8.29 27.16 -10.03
CA LEU A 347 8.85 25.84 -9.77
C LEU A 347 9.37 25.12 -11.02
N GLN A 348 8.94 25.53 -12.22
CA GLN A 348 9.39 24.91 -13.47
C GLN A 348 10.74 25.44 -13.98
N TYR A 349 11.16 26.62 -13.52
CA TYR A 349 12.35 27.31 -14.01
C TYR A 349 13.59 26.96 -13.20
N ASP A 350 14.74 26.84 -13.88
CA ASP A 350 16.02 26.65 -13.22
C ASP A 350 16.38 27.84 -12.33
N GLY A 351 17.04 27.57 -11.20
CA GLY A 351 17.34 28.59 -10.20
C GLY A 351 16.14 29.04 -9.38
N CYS A 352 15.01 28.31 -9.45
CA CYS A 352 13.85 28.58 -8.61
C CYS A 352 14.22 28.63 -7.13
N SER A 353 13.85 29.74 -6.51
CA SER A 353 14.21 30.09 -5.14
C SER A 353 13.55 29.20 -4.06
N TYR A 354 12.64 28.29 -4.47
CA TYR A 354 11.93 27.32 -3.64
C TYR A 354 12.46 25.89 -3.76
N ILE A 355 13.38 25.65 -4.71
CA ILE A 355 14.08 24.38 -4.84
C ILE A 355 15.36 24.46 -4.01
N ASN A 356 15.65 23.43 -3.24
CA ASN A 356 16.88 23.36 -2.45
C ASN A 356 18.11 23.27 -3.36
N PRO A 357 19.31 23.64 -2.88
CA PRO A 357 20.53 23.58 -3.69
C PRO A 357 20.87 22.18 -4.24
N ASP A 358 20.39 21.11 -3.58
CA ASP A 358 20.52 19.72 -4.02
C ASP A 358 19.46 19.29 -5.07
N GLY A 359 18.57 20.21 -5.45
CA GLY A 359 17.47 19.96 -6.38
C GLY A 359 16.23 19.32 -5.74
N SER A 360 16.19 19.18 -4.41
CA SER A 360 15.02 18.66 -3.70
C SER A 360 13.92 19.72 -3.51
N LEU A 361 12.69 19.25 -3.32
CA LEU A 361 11.54 20.09 -2.99
C LEU A 361 10.95 19.67 -1.64
N ASP A 362 10.82 20.65 -0.74
CA ASP A 362 10.13 20.48 0.54
C ASP A 362 8.68 21.01 0.45
N VAL A 363 7.72 20.11 0.66
CA VAL A 363 6.29 20.40 0.56
C VAL A 363 5.58 20.00 1.84
N VAL A 364 4.69 20.86 2.34
CA VAL A 364 3.78 20.54 3.45
C VAL A 364 2.35 20.56 2.95
N LEU A 365 1.71 19.40 2.92
CA LEU A 365 0.27 19.28 2.75
C LEU A 365 -0.39 19.46 4.12
N GLN A 366 -1.29 20.42 4.25
CA GLN A 366 -2.14 20.57 5.43
C GLN A 366 -3.56 20.25 5.04
N VAL A 367 -4.18 19.32 5.76
CA VAL A 367 -5.53 18.83 5.49
C VAL A 367 -6.39 19.03 6.72
N SER A 368 -7.61 19.54 6.51
CA SER A 368 -8.70 19.52 7.47
C SER A 368 -9.86 18.75 6.86
N LEU A 369 -10.29 17.69 7.54
CA LEU A 369 -11.42 16.86 7.12
C LEU A 369 -12.68 17.49 7.68
N LYS A 370 -13.65 17.82 6.83
CA LYS A 370 -14.95 18.25 7.34
C LYS A 370 -15.73 17.02 7.78
N ARG A 371 -16.29 17.06 8.98
CA ARG A 371 -17.33 16.10 9.37
C ARG A 371 -18.48 16.23 8.37
N SER A 372 -19.01 15.09 7.92
CA SER A 372 -20.26 15.15 7.18
C SER A 372 -21.33 15.59 8.17
N ASP A 373 -22.00 16.71 7.92
CA ASP A 373 -22.98 17.30 8.85
C ASP A 373 -24.22 16.39 9.10
N GLY A 374 -24.24 15.18 8.52
CA GLY A 374 -25.35 14.22 8.57
C GLY A 374 -25.07 12.90 9.29
N GLU A 375 -23.87 12.63 9.79
CA GLU A 375 -23.59 11.40 10.54
C GLU A 375 -24.03 11.55 12.01
N CYS A 376 -25.35 11.56 12.20
CA CYS A 376 -25.97 11.53 13.52
C CYS A 376 -25.73 10.13 14.11
N HIS A 377 -24.77 9.99 15.03
CA HIS A 377 -24.61 8.76 15.81
C HIS A 377 -25.89 8.53 16.62
N ILE A 378 -26.71 7.57 16.18
CA ILE A 378 -27.74 6.96 17.03
C ILE A 378 -26.98 6.10 18.03
N MET A 379 -26.89 6.58 19.28
CA MET A 379 -26.36 5.81 20.42
C MET A 379 -27.40 4.85 20.96
#